data_AF-A0A1X7KR74-F1
#
_entry.id   AF-A0A1X7KR74-F1
#
_cell.length_a   1.000
_cell.length_b   1.000
_cell.length_c   1.000
_cell.angle_alpha   90.00
_cell.angle_beta   90.00
_cell.angle_gamma   90.00
#
_symmetry.space_group_name_H-M   'P 1'
#
loop_
_entity.id
_entity.type
_entity.pdbx_description
1 polymer ?
#
loop_
_entity_poly.entity_id
_entity_poly.type
_entity_poly.pdbx_seq_one_letter_code
_entity_poly.pdbx_strand_id
1 'polypeptide(L)' 'MIYKENAVVQKSVDFAIRIVEYCEVLEEKRKYVIATQLLKAGTSIGANIHEAQNAEVGPTSFTK' A
#
# COMPACT_ATOMS: atom_id res chain seq x y z
N MET A 1 -5.52 -14.35 -21.81
CA MET A 1 -6.35 -13.51 -20.92
C MET A 1 -5.58 -12.24 -20.65
N ILE A 2 -6.08 -11.09 -21.08
CA ILE A 2 -5.45 -9.80 -20.78
C ILE A 2 -5.76 -9.53 -19.32
N TYR A 3 -4.82 -9.78 -18.42
CA TYR A 3 -4.91 -9.30 -17.05
C TYR A 3 -4.98 -7.77 -17.15
N LYS A 4 -6.14 -7.21 -16.81
CA LYS A 4 -6.30 -5.77 -16.69
C LYS A 4 -5.39 -5.36 -15.54
N GLU A 5 -4.27 -4.71 -15.84
CA GLU A 5 -3.36 -4.21 -14.82
C GLU A 5 -4.17 -3.38 -13.81
N ASN A 6 -4.13 -3.79 -12.54
CA ASN A 6 -4.75 -3.01 -11.49
C ASN A 6 -3.85 -1.80 -11.22
N ALA A 7 -4.20 -0.67 -11.84
CA ALA A 7 -3.46 0.57 -11.71
C ALA A 7 -3.25 1.00 -10.26
N VAL A 8 -4.17 0.64 -9.35
CA VAL A 8 -4.05 0.94 -7.91
C VAL A 8 -2.94 0.09 -7.27
N VAL A 9 -2.83 -1.19 -7.64
CA VAL A 9 -1.76 -2.08 -7.15
C VAL A 9 -0.40 -1.52 -7.56
N GLN A 10 -0.19 -1.26 -8.86
CA GLN A 10 1.09 -0.74 -9.35
C GLN A 10 1.45 0.60 -8.70
N LYS A 11 0.50 1.55 -8.67
CA LYS A 11 0.73 2.87 -8.05
C LYS A 11 1.04 2.77 -6.56
N SER A 12 0.46 1.81 -5.85
CA SER A 12 0.72 1.63 -4.41
C SER A 12 2.13 1.13 -4.12
N VAL A 13 2.70 0.27 -5.00
CA VAL A 13 4.09 -0.17 -4.91
C VAL A 13 5.03 1.00 -5.20
N ASP A 14 4.81 1.71 -6.30
CA ASP A 14 5.62 2.89 -6.65
C ASP A 14 5.59 3.95 -5.55
N PHE A 15 4.42 4.15 -4.93
CA PHE A 15 4.27 5.06 -3.81
C PHE A 15 5.06 4.59 -2.58
N ALA A 16 5.00 3.31 -2.24
CA ALA A 16 5.74 2.75 -1.10
C ALA A 16 7.26 2.93 -1.27
N ILE A 17 7.79 2.72 -2.48
CA ILE A 17 9.22 2.96 -2.79
C ILE A 17 9.59 4.42 -2.53
N ARG A 18 8.79 5.37 -3.03
CA ARG A 18 9.04 6.81 -2.79
C ARG A 18 8.93 7.19 -1.32
N ILE A 19 8.05 6.55 -0.55
CA ILE A 19 7.96 6.77 0.90
C ILE A 19 9.23 6.29 1.61
N VAL A 20 9.77 5.13 1.23
CA VAL A 20 11.04 4.64 1.79
C VAL A 20 12.16 5.63 1.52
N GLU A 21 12.36 6.03 0.26
CA GLU A 21 13.37 7.01 -0.15
C GLU A 21 13.22 8.35 0.59
N TYR A 22 11.97 8.83 0.77
CA TYR A 22 11.73 10.07 1.49
C TYR A 22 11.98 9.93 3.00
N CYS A 23 11.68 8.78 3.59
CA CYS A 23 11.97 8.52 5.00
C CYS A 23 13.48 8.51 5.28
N GLU A 24 14.31 8.04 4.36
CA GLU A 24 15.78 8.16 4.48
C GLU A 24 16.21 9.62 4.62
N VAL A 25 15.67 10.52 3.79
CA VAL A 25 15.93 11.97 3.88
C VAL A 25 15.45 12.57 5.20
N LEU A 26 14.32 12.09 5.73
CA LEU A 26 13.82 12.52 7.03
C LEU A 26 14.73 12.06 8.17
N GLU A 27 15.25 10.84 8.10
CA GLU A 27 16.17 10.28 9.09
C GLU A 27 17.52 11.00 9.09
N GLU A 28 18.07 11.35 7.91
CA GLU A 28 19.26 12.22 7.78
C GLU A 28 19.05 13.57 8.47
N LYS A 29 17.84 14.13 8.38
CA LYS A 29 17.43 15.37 9.05
C LYS A 29 17.05 15.17 10.52
N ARG A 30 17.31 13.98 11.09
CA ARG A 30 17.00 13.58 12.46
C ARG A 30 15.50 13.68 12.80
N LYS A 31 14.63 13.50 11.81
CA LYS A 31 13.16 13.51 11.95
C LYS A 31 12.61 12.10 12.17
N TYR A 32 13.18 11.36 13.11
CA TYR A 32 12.93 9.92 13.30
C TYR A 32 11.48 9.54 13.60
N VAL A 33 10.81 10.29 14.49
CA VAL A 33 9.42 9.97 14.89
C VAL A 33 8.47 10.08 13.70
N ILE A 34 8.57 11.16 12.94
CA ILE A 34 7.71 11.37 11.77
C ILE A 34 8.11 10.45 10.61
N ALA A 35 9.40 10.17 10.41
CA ALA A 35 9.87 9.19 9.42
C ALA A 35 9.29 7.80 9.71
N THR A 36 9.32 7.36 10.97
CA THR A 36 8.76 6.07 11.38
C THR A 36 7.25 6.01 11.19
N GLN A 37 6.52 7.07 11.56
CA GLN A 37 5.07 7.15 11.37
C GLN A 37 4.69 7.11 9.89
N LEU A 38 5.40 7.89 9.07
CA LEU A 38 5.17 7.96 7.64
C LEU A 38 5.52 6.65 6.93
N LEU A 39 6.62 5.99 7.29
CA LEU A 39 7.03 4.72 6.71
C LEU A 39 5.95 3.65 6.95
N LYS A 40 5.45 3.53 8.18
CA LYS A 40 4.38 2.59 8.54
C LYS A 40 3.08 2.89 7.80
N ALA A 41 2.65 4.16 7.79
CA ALA A 41 1.41 4.55 7.13
C ALA A 41 1.50 4.44 5.59
N GLY A 42 2.64 4.75 4.99
CA GLY A 42 2.81 4.70 3.53
C GLY A 42 2.92 3.28 2.99
N THR A 43 3.60 2.39 3.71
CA THR A 43 3.72 0.97 3.33
C THR A 43 2.43 0.18 3.58
N SER A 44 1.64 0.54 4.59
CA SER A 44 0.35 -0.12 4.87
C SER A 44 -0.69 0.08 3.77
N ILE A 45 -0.59 1.13 2.95
CA ILE A 45 -1.48 1.33 1.80
C ILE A 45 -1.37 0.15 0.82
N GLY A 46 -0.14 -0.23 0.44
CA GLY A 46 0.11 -1.37 -0.45
C GLY A 46 -0.31 -2.70 0.19
N ALA A 47 -0.04 -2.87 1.48
CA ALA A 47 -0.47 -4.06 2.24
C ALA A 47 -2.00 -4.22 2.23
N ASN A 48 -2.74 -3.17 2.57
CA ASN A 48 -4.21 -3.19 2.58
C ASN A 48 -4.80 -3.43 1.18
N ILE A 49 -4.19 -2.86 0.13
CA ILE A 49 -4.61 -3.13 -1.25
C ILE A 49 -4.38 -4.60 -1.60
N HIS A 50 -3.24 -5.17 -1.21
CA HIS A 50 -2.93 -6.59 -1.42
C HIS A 50 -3.93 -7.50 -0.68
N GLU A 51 -4.25 -7.20 0.58
CA GLU A 51 -5.27 -7.91 1.34
C GLU A 51 -6.64 -7.83 0.64
N ALA A 52 -7.04 -6.65 0.15
CA ALA A 52 -8.30 -6.47 -0.56
C ALA A 52 -8.37 -7.24 -1.89
N GLN A 53 -7.25 -7.46 -2.59
CA GLN A 53 -7.22 -8.31 -3.80
C GLN A 53 -7.46 -9.78 -3.49
N ASN A 54 -7.05 -10.23 -2.30
CA ASN A 54 -7.19 -11.62 -1.85
C ASN A 54 -8.42 -11.83 -0.96
N ALA A 55 -9.20 -10.77 -0.70
CA ALA A 55 -10.44 -10.88 0.05
C ALA A 55 -11.42 -11.77 -0.72
N GLU A 56 -11.81 -12.88 -0.11
CA GLU A 56 -12.87 -13.72 -0.66
C GLU A 56 -14.15 -12.88 -0.77
N VAL A 57 -14.79 -12.92 -1.93
CA VAL A 57 -16.20 -12.54 -2.06
C VAL A 57 -17.01 -13.59 -1.32
N GLY A 58 -17.24 -13.38 -0.03
CA GLY A 58 -18.17 -14.20 0.73
C GLY A 58 -19.52 -14.27 -0.01
N PRO A 59 -20.22 -15.42 -0.01
CA PRO A 59 -21.50 -15.56 -0.68
C PRO A 59 -22.48 -14.61 0.01
N THR A 60 -22.67 -13.43 -0.59
CA THR A 60 -23.71 -12.53 -0.13
C THR A 60 -25.02 -13.16 -0.56
N SER A 61 -25.88 -13.42 0.42
CA SER A 61 -27.16 -14.13 0.39
C SER A 61 -28.21 -13.58 -0.60
N PHE A 62 -27.90 -13.56 -1.89
CA PHE A 62 -28.83 -13.18 -2.96
C PHE A 62 -28.79 -14.22 -4.09
N THR A 63 -29.11 -15.46 -3.75
CA THR A 63 -29.61 -16.43 -4.73
C THR A 63 -30.89 -17.04 -4.18
N LYS A 64 -32.01 -16.52 -4.70
CA LYS A 64 -33.37 -17.08 -4.80
C LYS A 64 -34.02 -17.66 -3.55
#